data_AF-A0A7R7DV36-F1
#
_entry.id   AF-A0A7R7DV36-F1
#
_cell.length_a   1.000
_cell.length_b   1.000
_cell.length_c   1.000
_cell.angle_alpha   90.00
_cell.angle_beta   90.00
_cell.angle_gamma   90.00
#
_symmetry.space_group_name_H-M   'P 1'
#
loop_
_entity.id
_entity.type
_entity.pdbx_description
1 polymer ?
#
loop_
_entity_poly.entity_id
_entity_poly.type
_entity_poly.pdbx_seq_one_letter_code
_entity_poly.pdbx_strand_id
1 'polypeptide(L)'
;MRDGYYATFDGTDFEASPDGAALHLYADAVRDGFDEVAPGRFRRVVAFGAVTRFGYLTTRCVWRGEPFKVLGDRGDWLRVEYTGGRAPVAEALGLERFDRGVYQAWAPAAEVTELREERI
;
A
#
# COMPACT_ATOMS: atom_id res chain seq x y z
N MET A 1 -6.43 -2.00 4.18
CA MET A 1 -5.19 -2.28 3.42
C MET A 1 -4.22 -1.12 3.54
N ARG A 2 -2.91 -1.38 3.48
CA ARG A 2 -1.88 -0.33 3.43
C ARG A 2 -1.21 -0.35 2.05
N ASP A 3 -1.17 0.81 1.42
CA ASP A 3 -0.45 1.06 0.16
C ASP A 3 0.16 2.47 0.21
N GLY A 4 1.48 2.57 0.34
CA GLY A 4 2.16 3.86 0.50
C GLY A 4 3.48 3.75 1.24
N TYR A 5 4.19 4.87 1.40
CA TYR A 5 5.40 4.89 2.20
C TYR A 5 5.06 4.81 3.68
N TYR A 6 5.85 4.03 4.42
CA TYR A 6 5.76 3.93 5.86
C TYR A 6 7.15 4.01 6.49
N ALA A 7 7.23 4.68 7.64
CA ALA A 7 8.45 4.77 8.43
C ALA A 7 8.21 4.36 9.88
N THR A 8 9.17 3.64 10.45
CA THR A 8 9.16 3.30 11.88
C THR A 8 9.90 4.39 12.65
N PHE A 9 9.17 5.13 13.48
CA PHE A 9 9.69 6.18 14.35
C PHE A 9 9.31 5.86 15.79
N ASP A 10 10.29 5.84 16.69
CA ASP A 10 10.10 5.47 18.11
C ASP A 10 9.31 4.16 18.29
N GLY A 11 9.69 3.12 17.53
CA GLY A 11 9.06 1.80 17.55
C GLY A 11 7.66 1.71 16.91
N THR A 12 7.11 2.82 16.39
CA THR A 12 5.78 2.86 15.78
C THR A 12 5.84 3.13 14.29
N ASP A 13 5.04 2.41 13.49
CA ASP A 13 4.91 2.66 12.05
C ASP A 13 3.93 3.81 11.77
N PHE A 14 4.39 4.79 11.02
CA PHE A 14 3.59 5.92 10.53
C PHE A 14 3.52 5.89 9.01
N GLU A 15 2.38 6.30 8.47
CA GLU A 15 2.32 6.70 7.07
C GLU A 15 3.32 7.84 6.86
N ALA A 16 4.10 7.74 5.78
CA ALA A 16 5.20 8.63 5.53
C ALA A 16 5.13 9.22 4.11
N SER A 17 5.74 10.38 3.92
CA SER A 17 6.01 10.93 2.60
C SER A 17 7.42 11.54 2.60
N PRO A 18 8.30 11.14 1.67
CA PRO A 18 9.60 11.78 1.53
C PRO A 18 9.45 13.20 0.96
N ASP A 19 10.11 14.15 1.60
CA ASP A 19 10.19 15.55 1.16
C ASP A 19 11.64 16.03 1.23
N GLY A 20 12.33 16.00 0.09
CA GLY A 20 13.76 16.27 0.01
C GLY A 20 14.59 15.38 0.93
N ALA A 21 15.26 15.98 1.91
CA ALA A 21 16.07 15.28 2.91
C ALA A 21 15.29 14.90 4.19
N ALA A 22 13.99 15.18 4.23
CA ALA A 22 13.14 14.92 5.38
C ALA A 22 12.05 13.88 5.06
N LEU A 23 11.43 13.38 6.12
CA LEU A 23 10.24 12.54 6.09
C LEU A 23 9.11 13.26 6.83
N HIS A 24 7.96 13.36 6.18
CA HIS A 24 6.70 13.71 6.82
C HIS A 24 6.06 12.44 7.34
N LEU A 25 5.92 12.32 8.66
CA LEU A 25 5.17 11.26 9.33
C LEU A 25 3.76 11.76 9.60
N TYR A 26 2.76 10.92 9.37
CA TYR A 26 1.36 11.28 9.60
C TYR A 26 0.68 10.39 10.64
N ALA A 27 -0.17 11.01 11.44
CA ALA A 27 -1.03 10.35 12.41
C ALA A 27 -2.49 10.81 12.25
N ASP A 28 -3.42 9.96 12.66
CA ASP A 28 -4.87 10.16 12.66
C ASP A 28 -5.43 10.57 14.04
N ALA A 29 -4.55 10.75 15.02
CA ALA A 29 -4.87 11.20 16.37
C ALA A 29 -3.77 12.13 16.90
N VAL A 30 -4.15 12.97 17.89
CA VAL A 30 -3.23 13.88 18.58
C VAL A 30 -2.05 13.08 19.16
N ARG A 31 -0.84 13.56 18.93
CA ARG A 31 0.39 12.91 19.39
C ARG A 31 1.49 13.93 19.62
N ASP A 32 2.31 13.70 20.65
CA ASP A 32 3.39 14.60 21.03
C ASP A 32 4.39 14.82 19.89
N GLY A 33 4.68 16.09 19.62
CA GLY A 33 5.58 16.53 18.56
C GLY A 33 5.01 16.41 17.15
N PHE A 34 3.70 16.17 17.00
CA PHE A 34 3.00 16.27 15.72
C PHE A 34 2.10 17.52 15.73
N ASP A 35 2.13 18.27 14.64
CA ASP A 35 1.29 19.45 14.42
C ASP A 35 0.03 19.06 13.63
N GLU A 36 -1.14 19.62 13.98
CA GLU A 36 -2.35 19.42 13.19
C GLU A 36 -2.25 20.18 11.85
N VAL A 37 -2.40 19.47 10.74
CA VAL A 37 -2.32 20.02 9.38
C VAL A 37 -3.67 20.06 8.66
N ALA A 38 -4.63 19.27 9.14
CA ALA A 38 -6.05 19.29 8.79
C ALA A 38 -6.83 18.64 9.93
N PRO A 39 -8.16 18.85 10.04
CA PRO A 39 -8.96 18.24 11.11
C PRO A 39 -8.73 16.72 11.21
N GLY A 40 -8.20 16.27 12.35
CA GLY A 40 -7.91 14.85 12.59
C GLY A 40 -6.69 14.29 11.84
N ARG A 41 -5.86 15.15 11.24
CA ARG A 41 -4.63 14.77 10.55
C ARG A 41 -3.45 15.55 11.13
N PHE A 42 -2.51 14.80 11.71
CA PHE A 42 -1.35 15.35 12.37
C PHE A 42 -0.09 14.97 11.62
N ARG A 43 0.90 15.87 11.56
CA ARG A 43 2.15 15.66 10.84
C ARG A 43 3.35 15.99 11.72
N ARG A 44 4.40 15.16 11.63
CA ARG A 44 5.73 15.47 12.16
C ARG A 44 6.76 15.39 11.05
N VAL A 45 7.67 16.35 11.01
CA VAL A 45 8.82 16.32 10.09
C VAL A 45 10.03 15.76 10.83
N VAL A 46 10.66 14.72 10.28
CA VAL A 46 11.86 14.09 10.85
C VAL A 46 12.94 13.89 9.78
N ALA A 47 14.21 13.80 10.17
CA ALA A 47 15.27 13.37 9.27
C ALA A 47 15.20 11.85 9.02
N PHE A 48 15.68 11.38 7.86
CA PHE A 48 15.79 9.94 7.58
C PHE A 48 16.57 9.16 8.66
N GLY A 49 17.60 9.76 9.25
CA GLY A 49 18.39 9.13 10.32
C GLY A 49 17.64 8.95 11.64
N ALA A 50 16.46 9.57 11.80
CA ALA A 50 15.64 9.44 13.00
C ALA A 50 14.65 8.26 12.94
N VAL A 51 14.49 7.63 11.77
CA VAL A 51 13.62 6.46 11.59
C VAL A 51 14.45 5.19 11.55
N THR A 52 13.94 4.10 12.12
CA THR A 52 14.64 2.81 12.15
C THR A 52 14.33 1.94 10.93
N ARG A 53 13.21 2.22 10.26
CA ARG A 53 12.83 1.61 8.99
C ARG A 53 12.09 2.61 8.12
N PHE A 54 12.27 2.52 6.82
CA PHE A 54 11.52 3.27 5.82
C PHE A 54 11.37 2.40 4.58
N GLY A 55 10.22 2.43 3.92
CA GLY A 55 10.00 1.69 2.69
C GLY A 55 8.57 1.84 2.17
N TYR A 56 8.34 1.36 0.95
CA TYR A 56 7.00 1.35 0.38
C TYR A 56 6.29 0.07 0.81
N LEU A 57 5.17 0.22 1.51
CA LEU A 57 4.37 -0.89 2.00
C LEU A 57 3.21 -1.10 1.03
N THR A 58 3.10 -2.31 0.49
CA THR A 58 2.06 -2.71 -0.45
C THR A 58 1.38 -3.97 0.08
N THR A 59 0.09 -4.13 -0.23
CA THR A 59 -0.63 -5.37 0.07
C THR A 59 -0.59 -6.28 -1.16
N ARG A 60 -0.19 -7.55 -0.98
CA ARG A 60 -0.15 -8.59 -2.02
C ARG A 60 -1.06 -9.75 -1.69
N CYS A 61 -1.47 -10.49 -2.72
CA CYS A 61 -2.27 -11.69 -2.57
C CYS A 61 -2.11 -12.65 -3.76
N VAL A 62 -2.72 -13.83 -3.62
CA VAL A 62 -2.92 -14.80 -4.69
C VAL A 62 -4.42 -14.94 -4.97
N TRP A 63 -4.80 -14.84 -6.24
CA TRP A 63 -6.17 -15.05 -6.70
C TRP A 63 -6.16 -15.92 -7.95
N ARG A 64 -6.99 -16.99 -7.96
CA ARG A 64 -7.03 -17.98 -9.06
C ARG A 64 -5.65 -18.55 -9.44
N GLY A 65 -4.77 -18.70 -8.44
CA GLY A 65 -3.42 -19.25 -8.60
C GLY A 65 -2.36 -18.27 -9.10
N GLU A 66 -2.70 -17.01 -9.34
CA GLU A 66 -1.78 -15.99 -9.88
C GLU A 66 -1.52 -14.87 -8.85
N PRO A 67 -0.35 -14.19 -8.92
CA PRO A 67 0.03 -13.18 -7.94
C PRO A 67 -0.49 -11.78 -8.29
N PHE A 68 -1.01 -11.08 -7.30
CA PHE A 68 -1.57 -9.73 -7.44
C PHE A 68 -1.09 -8.76 -6.36
N LYS A 69 -1.07 -7.46 -6.72
CA LYS A 69 -1.09 -6.33 -5.78
C LYS A 69 -2.55 -5.93 -5.52
N VAL A 70 -2.90 -5.62 -4.28
CA VAL A 70 -4.19 -5.03 -3.94
C VAL A 70 -4.10 -3.50 -4.04
N LEU A 71 -4.99 -2.91 -4.84
CA LEU A 71 -5.09 -1.47 -5.09
C LEU A 71 -6.23 -0.79 -4.32
N GLY A 72 -7.22 -1.56 -3.88
CA GLY A 72 -8.38 -1.03 -3.18
C GLY A 72 -9.20 -2.12 -2.53
N ASP A 73 -9.93 -1.74 -1.49
CA ASP A 73 -10.83 -2.59 -0.73
C ASP A 73 -12.22 -1.93 -0.70
N ARG A 74 -13.25 -2.71 -1.05
CA ARG A 74 -14.67 -2.33 -0.95
C ARG A 74 -15.48 -3.43 -0.28
N GLY A 75 -15.04 -3.88 0.89
CA GLY A 75 -15.72 -4.91 1.68
C GLY A 75 -15.52 -6.28 1.07
N ASP A 76 -16.54 -6.81 0.39
CA ASP A 76 -16.49 -8.16 -0.20
C ASP A 76 -15.66 -8.22 -1.51
N TRP A 77 -15.11 -7.09 -1.95
CA TRP A 77 -14.38 -6.97 -3.21
C TRP A 77 -13.05 -6.25 -3.04
N LEU A 78 -12.00 -6.83 -3.62
CA LEU A 78 -10.67 -6.24 -3.71
C LEU A 78 -10.40 -5.83 -5.15
N ARG A 79 -9.98 -4.57 -5.37
CA ARG A 79 -9.39 -4.17 -6.65
C ARG A 79 -7.96 -4.68 -6.66
N VAL A 80 -7.63 -5.49 -7.64
CA VAL A 80 -6.32 -6.15 -7.76
C VAL A 80 -5.65 -5.83 -9.09
N GLU A 81 -4.33 -5.78 -9.09
CA GLU A 81 -3.47 -5.63 -10.27
C GLU A 81 -2.55 -6.84 -10.39
N TYR A 82 -2.52 -7.44 -11.58
CA TYR A 82 -1.74 -8.65 -11.84
C TYR A 82 -0.24 -8.35 -11.89
N THR A 83 0.53 -9.11 -11.13
CA THR A 83 1.98 -8.94 -10.99
C THR A 83 2.81 -10.07 -11.59
N GLY A 84 2.18 -11.06 -12.23
CA GLY A 84 2.89 -12.22 -12.80
C GLY A 84 3.57 -11.96 -14.15
N GLY A 85 3.41 -10.77 -14.74
CA GLY A 85 4.20 -10.32 -15.90
C GLY A 85 3.90 -11.02 -17.24
N ARG A 86 2.90 -11.91 -17.28
CA ARG A 86 2.52 -12.67 -18.50
C ARG A 86 1.16 -12.27 -19.04
N ALA A 87 1.12 -11.48 -20.11
CA ALA A 87 -0.13 -11.00 -20.73
C ALA A 87 -1.12 -12.13 -21.11
N PRO A 88 -0.71 -13.27 -21.71
CA PRO A 88 -1.67 -14.34 -22.03
C PRO A 88 -2.37 -14.94 -20.81
N VAL A 89 -1.72 -14.93 -19.65
CA VAL A 89 -2.31 -15.40 -18.38
C VAL A 89 -3.38 -14.42 -17.90
N ALA A 90 -3.07 -13.12 -17.92
CA ALA A 90 -4.02 -12.07 -17.58
C ALA A 90 -5.27 -12.09 -18.49
N GLU A 91 -5.07 -12.28 -19.79
CA GLU A 91 -6.16 -12.40 -20.76
C GLU A 91 -7.01 -13.65 -20.51
N ALA A 92 -6.40 -14.81 -20.23
CA ALA A 92 -7.11 -16.04 -19.90
C ALA A 92 -7.92 -15.94 -18.59
N LEU A 93 -7.47 -15.13 -17.63
CA LEU A 93 -8.20 -14.82 -16.40
C LEU A 93 -9.35 -13.82 -16.61
N GLY A 94 -9.47 -13.22 -17.80
CA GLY A 94 -10.49 -12.22 -18.11
C GLY A 94 -10.23 -10.87 -17.45
N LEU A 95 -8.97 -10.52 -17.16
CA LEU A 95 -8.62 -9.25 -16.53
C LEU A 95 -8.84 -8.07 -17.50
N GLU A 96 -9.24 -6.94 -16.96
CA GLU A 96 -9.34 -5.67 -17.68
C GLU A 96 -7.93 -5.14 -17.95
N ARG A 97 -7.61 -4.86 -19.23
CA ARG A 97 -6.38 -4.13 -19.56
C ARG A 97 -6.58 -2.64 -19.31
N PHE A 98 -6.09 -2.17 -18.17
CA PHE A 98 -6.22 -0.77 -17.73
C PHE A 98 -5.24 0.14 -18.48
N ASP A 99 -4.00 -0.31 -18.69
CA ASP A 99 -2.96 0.36 -19.48
C ASP A 99 -2.05 -0.70 -20.15
N ARG A 100 -1.07 -0.27 -20.95
CA ARG A 100 -0.09 -1.14 -21.61
C ARG A 100 0.68 -1.98 -20.59
N GLY A 101 0.33 -3.27 -20.53
CA GLY A 101 0.95 -4.23 -19.63
C GLY A 101 0.36 -4.24 -18.22
N VAL A 102 -0.65 -3.42 -17.95
CA VAL A 102 -1.32 -3.33 -16.65
C VAL A 102 -2.70 -3.97 -16.76
N TYR A 103 -2.92 -5.00 -15.94
CA TYR A 103 -4.15 -5.77 -15.92
C TYR A 103 -4.76 -5.76 -14.54
N GLN A 104 -6.04 -5.41 -14.45
CA GLN A 104 -6.74 -5.25 -13.19
C GLN A 104 -8.07 -6.00 -13.18
N ALA A 105 -8.57 -6.29 -12.00
CA ALA A 105 -9.91 -6.85 -11.80
C ALA A 105 -10.46 -6.53 -10.42
N TRP A 106 -11.75 -6.75 -10.25
CA TRP A 106 -12.36 -6.91 -8.93
C TRP A 106 -12.40 -8.40 -8.59
N ALA A 107 -11.71 -8.79 -7.54
CA ALA A 107 -11.71 -10.15 -7.01
C ALA A 107 -12.61 -10.23 -5.77
N PRO A 108 -13.48 -11.24 -5.64
CA PRO A 108 -14.20 -11.47 -4.38
C PRO A 108 -13.19 -11.72 -3.26
N ALA A 109 -13.29 -10.99 -2.15
CA ALA A 109 -12.34 -11.09 -1.04
C ALA A 109 -12.25 -12.52 -0.50
N ALA A 110 -13.35 -13.27 -0.54
CA ALA A 110 -13.43 -14.67 -0.12
C ALA A 110 -12.66 -15.66 -1.04
N GLU A 111 -12.35 -15.27 -2.28
CA GLU A 111 -11.55 -16.09 -3.21
C GLU A 111 -10.05 -15.78 -3.13
N VAL A 112 -9.68 -14.70 -2.44
CA VAL A 112 -8.31 -14.24 -2.33
C VAL A 112 -7.60 -14.98 -1.19
N THR A 113 -6.38 -15.41 -1.46
CA THR A 113 -5.52 -16.13 -0.53
C THR A 113 -4.17 -15.44 -0.39
N GLU A 114 -3.36 -15.85 0.59
CA GLU A 114 -2.03 -15.27 0.85
C GLU A 114 -2.01 -13.74 0.95
N LEU A 115 -3.10 -13.14 1.46
CA LEU A 115 -3.19 -11.71 1.67
C LEU A 115 -2.17 -11.29 2.73
N ARG A 116 -1.18 -10.49 2.32
CA ARG A 116 -0.09 -10.07 3.19
C ARG A 116 0.44 -8.70 2.81
N GLU A 117 0.90 -7.97 3.81
CA GLU A 117 1.66 -6.75 3.63
C GLU A 117 3.12 -7.08 3.32
N GLU A 118 3.71 -6.33 2.40
CA GLU A 118 5.12 -6.43 2.03
C GLU A 118 5.72 -5.03 1.96
N ARG A 119 6.90 -4.88 2.57
CA ARG A 119 7.68 -3.64 2.49
C ARG A 119 8.81 -3.83 1.49
N ILE A 120 8.84 -2.95 0.48
CA ILE A 120 9.83 -2.89 -0.61
C ILE A 120 10.78 -1.72 -0.37
#